data_AF-A0A850MQ50-F1
#
_entry.id   AF-A0A850MQ50-F1
#
_cell.length_a   1.000
_cell.length_b   1.000
_cell.length_c   1.000
_cell.angle_alpha   90.00
_cell.angle_beta   90.00
_cell.angle_gamma   90.00
#
_symmetry.space_group_name_H-M   'P 1'
#
loop_
_entity.id
_entity.type
_entity.pdbx_description
1 polymer ?
#
loop_
_entity_poly.entity_id
_entity_poly.type
_entity_poly.pdbx_seq_one_letter_code
_entity_poly.pdbx_strand_id
1 'polypeptide(L)'
;MDKLKFIRSKNFFKIYLQLTLIILISTLVSNLLGLVGNFAIQTIAGILSLISLPLMVGQVLLNFTNANRNDQIGRKIIQLSYTTIIVACVCLTFIMMSSFLFSISFSASNSTHFAQLLAAYTFSICISFGICLTIVCYITIIIETAWSF
;
A
#
# COMPACT_ATOMS: atom_id res chain seq x y z
N MET A 1 17.40 23.94 2.56
CA MET A 1 16.06 24.07 1.96
C MET A 1 15.93 23.35 0.61
N ASP A 2 17.03 23.03 -0.07
CA ASP A 2 16.97 22.44 -1.43
C ASP A 2 16.53 20.97 -1.47
N LYS A 3 16.84 20.18 -0.44
CA LYS A 3 16.36 18.80 -0.32
C LYS A 3 14.82 18.71 -0.23
N LEU A 4 14.19 19.66 0.47
CA LEU A 4 12.72 19.75 0.57
C LEU A 4 12.09 20.18 -0.77
N LYS A 5 12.73 21.09 -1.51
CA LYS A 5 12.28 21.47 -2.86
C LYS A 5 12.38 20.30 -3.85
N PHE A 6 13.42 19.48 -3.75
CA PHE A 6 13.58 18.28 -4.57
C PHE A 6 12.50 17.23 -4.30
N ILE A 7 12.19 16.95 -3.02
CA ILE A 7 11.11 16.03 -2.61
C ILE A 7 9.73 16.54 -3.09
N ARG A 8 9.57 17.87 -3.18
CA ARG A 8 8.36 18.52 -3.71
C ARG A 8 8.29 18.59 -5.24
N SER A 9 9.33 18.14 -5.95
CA SER A 9 9.35 18.14 -7.41
C SER A 9 8.33 17.14 -7.96
N LYS A 10 7.54 17.58 -8.96
CA LYS A 10 6.59 16.71 -9.67
C LYS A 10 7.29 15.49 -10.30
N ASN A 11 8.56 15.63 -10.72
CA ASN A 11 9.33 14.52 -11.30
C ASN A 11 9.70 13.47 -10.25
N PHE A 12 10.15 13.89 -9.07
CA PHE A 12 10.43 12.96 -7.96
C PHE A 12 9.16 12.21 -7.55
N PHE A 13 8.06 12.93 -7.41
CA PHE A 13 6.77 12.36 -7.05
C PHE A 13 6.27 11.34 -8.09
N LYS A 14 6.45 11.63 -9.38
CA LYS A 14 6.12 10.69 -10.47
C LYS A 14 6.94 9.41 -10.42
N ILE A 15 8.27 9.51 -10.24
CA ILE A 15 9.17 8.35 -10.12
C ILE A 15 8.81 7.52 -8.87
N TYR A 16 8.56 8.19 -7.76
CA TYR A 16 8.16 7.54 -6.51
C TYR A 16 6.85 6.76 -6.66
N LEU A 17 5.84 7.34 -7.31
CA LEU A 17 4.57 6.66 -7.57
C LEU A 17 4.74 5.46 -8.50
N GLN A 18 5.54 5.57 -9.57
CA GLN A 18 5.81 4.45 -10.46
C GLN A 18 6.50 3.29 -9.73
N LEU A 19 7.52 3.60 -8.93
CA LEU A 19 8.23 2.59 -8.15
C LEU A 19 7.32 1.93 -7.10
N THR A 20 6.50 2.73 -6.42
CA THR A 20 5.53 2.24 -5.44
C THR A 20 4.49 1.34 -6.12
N LEU A 21 4.01 1.71 -7.31
CA LEU A 21 3.06 0.91 -8.07
C LEU A 21 3.65 -0.45 -8.46
N ILE A 22 4.87 -0.46 -9.01
CA ILE A 22 5.56 -1.70 -9.40
C ILE A 22 5.69 -2.63 -8.19
N ILE A 23 6.18 -2.10 -7.06
CA ILE A 23 6.39 -2.91 -5.85
C ILE A 23 5.06 -3.43 -5.31
N LEU A 24 4.00 -2.60 -5.25
CA LEU A 24 2.69 -3.03 -4.79
C LEU A 24 2.09 -4.14 -5.69
N ILE A 25 2.19 -3.99 -7.01
CA ILE A 25 1.71 -5.01 -7.96
C ILE A 25 2.52 -6.30 -7.82
N SER A 26 3.86 -6.21 -7.79
CA SER A 26 4.72 -7.38 -7.57
C SER A 26 4.40 -8.07 -6.26
N THR A 27 4.14 -7.31 -5.19
CA THR A 27 3.73 -7.86 -3.89
C THR A 27 2.41 -8.62 -3.99
N LEU A 28 1.41 -8.06 -4.70
CA LEU A 28 0.11 -8.70 -4.89
C LEU A 28 0.23 -10.00 -5.70
N VAL A 29 0.97 -9.96 -6.81
CA VAL A 29 1.21 -11.15 -7.66
C VAL A 29 1.97 -12.22 -6.88
N SER A 30 3.04 -11.87 -6.16
CA SER A 30 3.81 -12.81 -5.35
C SER A 30 2.98 -13.40 -4.20
N ASN A 31 2.10 -12.61 -3.56
CA ASN A 31 1.19 -13.12 -2.53
C ASN A 31 0.18 -14.14 -3.11
N LEU A 32 -0.41 -13.84 -4.28
CA LEU A 32 -1.33 -14.77 -4.94
C LEU A 32 -0.64 -16.07 -5.38
N LEU A 33 0.58 -15.98 -5.93
CA LEU A 33 1.37 -17.14 -6.32
C LEU A 33 1.88 -17.93 -5.10
N GLY A 34 2.23 -17.25 -4.01
CA GLY A 34 2.67 -17.87 -2.76
C GLY A 34 1.59 -18.75 -2.13
N LEU A 35 0.31 -18.37 -2.27
CA LEU A 35 -0.84 -19.16 -1.81
C LEU A 35 -0.96 -20.53 -2.52
N VAL A 36 -0.36 -20.70 -3.70
CA VAL A 36 -0.32 -21.98 -4.43
C VAL A 36 0.63 -22.99 -3.78
N GLY A 37 1.34 -22.60 -2.71
CA GLY A 37 2.13 -23.52 -1.87
C GLY A 37 3.63 -23.54 -2.17
N ASN A 38 4.14 -22.59 -2.95
CA ASN A 38 5.58 -22.47 -3.18
C ASN A 38 6.25 -21.63 -2.07
N PHE A 39 6.97 -22.31 -1.17
CA PHE A 39 7.70 -21.67 -0.06
C PHE A 39 8.67 -20.57 -0.51
N ALA A 40 9.37 -20.74 -1.63
CA ALA A 40 10.32 -19.74 -2.12
C ALA A 40 9.62 -18.46 -2.62
N ILE A 41 8.44 -18.61 -3.23
CA ILE A 41 7.64 -17.46 -3.66
C ILE A 41 6.99 -16.78 -2.45
N GLN A 42 6.59 -17.56 -1.45
CA GLN A 42 5.99 -17.04 -0.22
C GLN A 42 6.98 -16.22 0.62
N THR A 43 8.26 -16.61 0.68
CA THR A 43 9.30 -15.80 1.33
C THR A 43 9.58 -14.49 0.58
N ILE A 44 9.64 -14.54 -0.75
CA ILE A 44 9.76 -13.33 -1.60
C ILE A 44 8.57 -12.40 -1.38
N ALA A 45 7.35 -12.95 -1.34
CA ALA A 45 6.13 -12.20 -1.08
C ALA A 45 6.15 -11.54 0.31
N GLY A 46 6.65 -12.24 1.32
CA GLY A 46 6.86 -11.70 2.67
C GLY A 46 7.82 -10.51 2.68
N ILE A 47 8.98 -10.61 2.02
CA ILE A 47 9.95 -9.51 1.93
C ILE A 47 9.35 -8.31 1.19
N LEU A 48 8.68 -8.54 0.06
CA LEU A 48 7.99 -7.52 -0.70
C LEU A 48 6.91 -6.82 0.13
N SER A 49 6.16 -7.57 0.94
CA SER A 49 5.12 -7.02 1.82
C SER A 49 5.70 -6.04 2.86
N LEU A 50 6.87 -6.36 3.44
CA LEU A 50 7.58 -5.50 4.38
C LEU A 50 8.04 -4.19 3.75
N ILE A 51 8.44 -4.21 2.47
CA ILE A 51 8.85 -3.02 1.73
C ILE A 51 7.63 -2.20 1.27
N SER A 52 6.53 -2.86 0.94
CA SER A 52 5.32 -2.23 0.39
C SER A 52 4.63 -1.28 1.39
N LEU A 53 4.58 -1.65 2.67
CA LEU A 53 3.91 -0.86 3.72
C LEU A 53 4.55 0.51 3.94
N PRO A 54 5.88 0.63 4.18
CA PRO A 54 6.56 1.93 4.27
C PRO A 54 6.40 2.78 3.02
N LEU A 55 6.44 2.17 1.82
CA LEU A 55 6.25 2.90 0.57
C LEU A 55 4.84 3.49 0.46
N MET A 56 3.83 2.72 0.88
CA MET A 56 2.43 3.15 0.89
C MET A 56 2.22 4.31 1.88
N VAL A 57 2.82 4.23 3.08
CA VAL A 57 2.82 5.32 4.06
C VAL A 57 3.54 6.56 3.50
N GLY A 58 4.70 6.38 2.88
CA GLY A 58 5.44 7.47 2.24
C GLY A 58 4.64 8.14 1.12
N GLN A 59 3.90 7.38 0.33
CA GLN A 59 3.01 7.92 -0.71
C GLN A 59 1.92 8.79 -0.10
N VAL A 60 1.28 8.32 0.97
CA VAL A 60 0.23 9.08 1.66
C VAL A 60 0.80 10.37 2.25
N LEU A 61 1.98 10.32 2.88
CA LEU A 61 2.66 11.51 3.40
C LEU A 61 2.95 12.52 2.27
N LEU A 62 3.46 12.05 1.13
CA LEU A 62 3.72 12.89 -0.04
C LEU A 62 2.43 13.54 -0.55
N ASN A 63 1.32 12.79 -0.63
CA ASN A 63 0.01 13.32 -0.97
C ASN A 63 -0.41 14.46 -0.02
N PHE A 64 -0.25 14.29 1.29
CA PHE A 64 -0.58 15.34 2.26
C PHE A 64 0.27 16.62 2.11
N THR A 65 1.54 16.47 1.73
CA THR A 65 2.46 17.62 1.58
C THR A 65 2.31 18.37 0.24
N ASN A 66 1.85 17.68 -0.79
CA ASN A 66 1.83 18.20 -2.17
C ASN A 66 0.42 18.48 -2.70
N ALA A 67 -0.62 17.83 -2.18
CA ALA A 67 -1.98 18.07 -2.65
C ALA A 67 -2.46 19.47 -2.25
N ASN A 68 -2.98 20.23 -3.23
CA ASN A 68 -3.59 21.52 -2.98
C ASN A 68 -4.93 21.34 -2.27
N ARG A 69 -5.05 21.81 -1.03
CA ARG A 69 -6.29 21.69 -0.23
C ARG A 69 -7.43 22.57 -0.76
N ASN A 70 -7.09 23.58 -1.54
CA ASN A 70 -8.09 24.52 -2.06
C ASN A 70 -8.82 23.92 -3.27
N ASP A 71 -8.16 23.07 -4.05
CA ASP A 71 -8.74 22.41 -5.22
C ASP A 71 -9.63 21.22 -4.85
N GLN A 72 -10.73 21.04 -5.59
CA GLN A 72 -11.64 19.90 -5.38
C GLN A 72 -10.94 18.56 -5.62
N ILE A 73 -10.03 18.49 -6.60
CA ILE A 73 -9.27 17.28 -6.93
C ILE A 73 -8.28 16.95 -5.80
N GLY A 74 -7.55 17.95 -5.30
CA GLY A 74 -6.62 17.78 -4.18
C GLY A 74 -7.33 17.33 -2.89
N ARG A 75 -8.54 17.84 -2.62
CA ARG A 75 -9.39 17.34 -1.53
C ARG A 75 -9.77 15.87 -1.69
N LYS A 76 -10.13 15.43 -2.89
CA LYS A 76 -10.44 14.00 -3.17
C LYS A 76 -9.21 13.11 -2.97
N ILE A 77 -8.02 13.54 -3.39
CA ILE A 77 -6.75 12.81 -3.15
C ILE A 77 -6.48 12.67 -1.65
N ILE A 78 -6.68 13.73 -0.89
CA ILE A 78 -6.50 13.72 0.56
C ILE A 78 -7.52 12.77 1.22
N GLN A 79 -8.79 12.82 0.83
CA GLN A 79 -9.81 11.89 1.33
C GLN A 79 -9.46 10.44 1.00
N LEU A 80 -9.04 10.15 -0.22
CA LEU A 80 -8.56 8.82 -0.62
C LEU A 80 -7.35 8.38 0.23
N SER A 81 -6.42 9.30 0.50
CA SER A 81 -5.25 9.03 1.34
C SER A 81 -5.63 8.75 2.80
N TYR A 82 -6.68 9.40 3.33
CA TYR A 82 -7.25 9.04 4.63
C TYR A 82 -7.90 7.67 4.62
N THR A 83 -8.69 7.35 3.58
CA THR A 83 -9.33 6.04 3.47
C THR A 83 -8.30 4.91 3.38
N THR A 84 -7.20 5.10 2.64
CA THR A 84 -6.14 4.09 2.58
C THR A 84 -5.42 3.90 3.92
N ILE A 85 -5.18 4.96 4.70
CA ILE A 85 -4.65 4.82 6.06
C ILE A 85 -5.63 4.04 6.94
N ILE A 86 -6.91 4.40 6.92
CA ILE A 86 -7.92 3.74 7.75
C ILE A 86 -7.99 2.25 7.40
N VAL A 87 -8.06 1.91 6.12
CA VAL A 87 -8.03 0.52 5.65
C VAL A 87 -6.75 -0.19 6.10
N ALA A 88 -5.58 0.46 5.97
CA ALA A 88 -4.32 -0.12 6.42
C ALA A 88 -4.29 -0.39 7.93
N CYS A 89 -4.77 0.56 8.75
CA CYS A 89 -4.91 0.38 10.19
C CYS A 89 -5.85 -0.77 10.53
N VAL A 90 -7.03 -0.83 9.89
CA VAL A 90 -7.99 -1.92 10.08
C VAL A 90 -7.37 -3.27 9.70
N CYS A 91 -6.70 -3.37 8.55
CA CYS A 91 -6.00 -4.60 8.14
C CYS A 91 -4.93 -5.01 9.15
N LEU A 92 -4.11 -4.09 9.64
CA LEU A 92 -3.09 -4.38 10.66
C LEU A 92 -3.72 -4.86 11.98
N THR A 93 -4.85 -4.26 12.40
CA THR A 93 -5.57 -4.72 13.60
C THR A 93 -6.15 -6.12 13.43
N PHE A 94 -6.69 -6.46 12.25
CA PHE A 94 -7.15 -7.81 11.96
C PHE A 94 -6.01 -8.83 11.98
N ILE A 95 -4.87 -8.48 11.40
CA ILE A 95 -3.67 -9.34 11.42
C ILE A 95 -3.21 -9.54 12.88
N MET A 96 -3.05 -8.47 13.67
CA MET A 96 -2.65 -8.59 15.07
C MET A 96 -3.64 -9.41 15.91
N MET A 97 -4.94 -9.16 15.76
CA MET A 97 -5.97 -9.88 16.49
C MET A 97 -5.98 -11.36 16.12
N SER A 98 -5.83 -11.68 14.83
CA SER A 98 -5.69 -13.06 14.38
C SER A 98 -4.47 -13.73 15.02
N SER A 99 -3.28 -13.11 14.93
CA SER A 99 -2.05 -13.65 15.51
C SER A 99 -2.15 -13.85 17.04
N PHE A 100 -2.82 -12.94 17.74
CA PHE A 100 -3.09 -13.03 19.18
C PHE A 100 -4.06 -14.16 19.54
N LEU A 101 -5.17 -14.30 18.81
CA LEU A 101 -6.10 -15.41 19.00
C LEU A 101 -5.40 -16.75 18.74
N PHE A 102 -4.51 -16.82 17.73
CA PHE A 102 -3.74 -18.02 17.41
C PHE A 102 -2.69 -18.39 18.45
N SER A 103 -1.99 -17.41 19.04
CA SER A 103 -1.01 -17.69 20.10
C SER A 103 -1.66 -18.24 21.37
N ILE A 104 -2.94 -17.92 21.61
CA ILE A 104 -3.72 -18.43 22.73
C ILE A 104 -4.32 -19.81 22.41
N SER A 105 -4.73 -20.07 21.16
CA SER A 105 -5.25 -21.37 20.74
C SER A 105 -4.13 -22.34 20.35
N PHE A 106 -3.46 -22.94 21.34
CA PHE A 106 -2.25 -23.76 21.21
C PHE A 106 -2.40 -25.10 20.43
N SER A 107 -3.54 -25.41 19.80
CA SER A 107 -3.76 -26.77 19.27
C SER A 107 -4.80 -26.83 18.14
N ALA A 108 -4.34 -26.78 16.89
CA ALA A 108 -4.93 -27.51 15.76
C ALA A 108 -4.09 -27.22 14.50
N SER A 109 -3.64 -28.25 13.78
CA SER A 109 -2.94 -28.08 12.49
C SER A 109 -3.75 -27.25 11.47
N ASN A 110 -5.08 -27.25 11.57
CA ASN A 110 -5.96 -26.47 10.69
C ASN A 110 -6.02 -24.98 11.06
N SER A 111 -5.68 -24.59 12.29
CA SER A 111 -5.79 -23.20 12.75
C SER A 111 -4.67 -22.33 12.16
N THR A 112 -3.46 -22.87 12.00
CA THR A 112 -2.33 -22.18 11.38
C THR A 112 -2.55 -21.88 9.90
N HIS A 113 -3.17 -22.79 9.16
CA HIS A 113 -3.55 -22.57 7.76
C HIS A 113 -4.60 -21.45 7.63
N PHE A 114 -5.60 -21.41 8.52
CA PHE A 114 -6.60 -20.34 8.51
C PHE A 114 -5.98 -18.97 8.85
N ALA A 115 -5.03 -18.93 9.78
CA ALA A 115 -4.28 -17.72 10.12
C ALA A 115 -3.54 -17.13 8.92
N GLN A 116 -2.81 -17.99 8.21
CA GLN A 116 -2.04 -17.60 7.03
C GLN A 116 -2.96 -17.13 5.90
N LEU A 117 -4.09 -17.80 5.70
CA LEU A 117 -5.10 -17.43 4.72
C LEU A 117 -5.71 -16.06 5.03
N LEU A 118 -6.11 -15.83 6.28
CA LEU A 118 -6.68 -14.55 6.74
C LEU A 118 -5.68 -13.40 6.61
N ALA A 119 -4.41 -13.64 6.98
CA ALA A 119 -3.34 -12.66 6.80
C ALA A 119 -3.13 -12.33 5.31
N ALA A 120 -3.14 -13.33 4.42
CA ALA A 120 -3.00 -13.11 2.98
C ALA A 120 -4.18 -12.33 2.39
N TYR A 121 -5.42 -12.63 2.79
CA TYR A 121 -6.60 -11.89 2.36
C TYR A 121 -6.57 -10.43 2.84
N THR A 122 -6.29 -10.21 4.12
CA THR A 122 -6.23 -8.85 4.67
C THR A 122 -5.10 -8.01 4.06
N PHE A 123 -3.94 -8.61 3.78
CA PHE A 123 -2.86 -7.94 3.06
C PHE A 123 -3.21 -7.61 1.61
N SER A 124 -3.85 -8.55 0.88
CA SER A 124 -4.23 -8.31 -0.51
C SER A 124 -5.26 -7.18 -0.65
N ILE A 125 -6.21 -7.06 0.29
CA ILE A 125 -7.14 -5.93 0.38
C ILE A 125 -6.35 -4.62 0.58
N CYS A 126 -5.44 -4.57 1.55
CA CYS A 126 -4.64 -3.39 1.85
C CYS A 126 -3.82 -2.91 0.63
N ILE A 127 -3.11 -3.83 -0.03
CA ILE A 127 -2.28 -3.54 -1.20
C ILE A 127 -3.13 -3.04 -2.37
N SER A 128 -4.33 -3.61 -2.59
CA SER A 128 -5.24 -3.18 -3.65
C SER A 128 -5.69 -1.72 -3.49
N PHE A 129 -5.98 -1.31 -2.25
CA PHE A 129 -6.29 0.10 -1.95
C PHE A 129 -5.08 1.02 -2.16
N GLY A 130 -3.87 0.55 -1.80
CA GLY A 130 -2.62 1.23 -2.13
C GLY A 130 -2.47 1.49 -3.63
N ILE A 131 -2.62 0.43 -4.45
CA ILE A 131 -2.54 0.50 -5.92
C ILE A 131 -3.54 1.52 -6.48
N CYS A 132 -4.79 1.47 -6.00
CA CYS A 132 -5.83 2.40 -6.44
C CYS A 132 -5.43 3.86 -6.18
N LEU A 133 -4.94 4.17 -4.96
CA LEU A 133 -4.44 5.50 -4.63
C LEU A 133 -3.27 5.92 -5.54
N THR A 134 -2.33 5.01 -5.80
CA THR A 134 -1.16 5.29 -6.66
C THR A 134 -1.57 5.64 -8.08
N ILE A 135 -2.51 4.90 -8.65
CA ILE A 135 -3.03 5.14 -10.01
C ILE A 135 -3.76 6.50 -10.06
N VAL A 136 -4.63 6.79 -9.10
CA VAL A 136 -5.37 8.07 -9.06
C VAL A 136 -4.40 9.24 -8.94
N CYS A 137 -3.39 9.14 -8.07
CA CYS A 137 -2.35 10.17 -7.94
C CYS A 137 -1.56 10.34 -9.24
N TYR A 138 -1.17 9.24 -9.90
CA TYR A 138 -0.41 9.29 -11.15
C TYR A 138 -1.18 9.96 -12.29
N ILE A 139 -2.46 9.59 -12.46
CA ILE A 139 -3.34 10.19 -13.47
C ILE A 139 -3.53 11.68 -13.19
N THR A 140 -3.72 12.05 -11.92
CA THR A 140 -3.91 13.46 -11.54
C THR A 140 -2.68 14.30 -11.88
N ILE A 141 -1.47 13.80 -11.62
CA ILE A 141 -0.23 14.50 -12.00
C ILE A 141 -0.15 14.67 -13.52
N ILE A 142 -0.50 13.63 -14.29
CA ILE A 142 -0.48 13.71 -15.76
C ILE A 142 -1.42 14.82 -16.24
N ILE A 143 -2.65 14.85 -15.73
CA ILE A 143 -3.64 15.87 -16.10
C ILE A 143 -3.13 17.26 -15.73
N GLU A 144 -2.60 17.45 -14.51
CA GLU A 144 -2.01 18.72 -14.11
C GLU A 144 -0.85 19.16 -15.01
N THR A 145 0.02 18.23 -15.42
CA THR A 145 1.13 18.56 -16.33
C THR A 145 0.67 18.88 -17.75
N ALA A 146 -0.45 18.30 -18.19
CA ALA A 146 -1.04 18.58 -19.49
C ALA A 146 -1.82 19.91 -19.51
N TRP A 147 -2.44 20.28 -18.39
CA TRP A 147 -3.19 21.53 -18.23
C TRP A 147 -2.30 22.73 -17.86
N SER A 148 -1.08 22.51 -17.36
CA SER A 148 -0.12 23.58 -17.08
C SER A 148 0.66 24.05 -18.33
N PHE A 149 0.16 23.73 -19.52
CA PHE A 149 0.68 24.20 -20.81
C PHE A 149 -0.24 25.28 -21.38
#